data_AF-A0A7M1T132-F1
#
_entry.id   AF-A0A7M1T132-F1
#
_cell.length_a   1.000
_cell.length_b   1.000
_cell.length_c   1.000
_cell.angle_alpha   90.00
_cell.angle_beta   90.00
_cell.angle_gamma   90.00
#
_symmetry.space_group_name_H-M   'P 1'
#
loop_
_entity.id
_entity.type
_entity.pdbx_description
1 polymer ?
#
loop_
_entity_poly.entity_id
_entity_poly.type
_entity_poly.pdbx_seq_one_letter_code
_entity_poly.pdbx_strand_id
1 'polypeptide(L)' 'MKVIDEAVRRSYKNPVALFISGSIRYYIHGKEIPLHQFKMRVKRMMPIVTMSA' A
#
# COMPACT_ATOMS: atom_id res chain seq x y z
N MET A 1 17.60 -4.65 1.33
CA MET A 1 17.24 -3.64 0.30
C MET A 1 16.13 -4.12 -0.64
N LYS A 2 16.24 -5.31 -1.26
CA LYS A 2 15.30 -5.84 -2.28
C LYS A 2 13.77 -5.77 -2.00
N VAL A 3 13.32 -5.94 -0.74
CA VAL A 3 11.88 -5.97 -0.42
C VAL A 3 11.25 -4.57 -0.43
N ILE A 4 12.01 -3.55 -0.01
CA ILE A 4 11.54 -2.16 -0.01
C ILE A 4 11.40 -1.67 -1.45
N ASP A 5 12.39 -1.97 -2.29
CA ASP A 5 12.38 -1.58 -3.71
C ASP A 5 11.17 -2.19 -4.45
N GLU A 6 10.83 -3.45 -4.17
CA GLU A 6 9.65 -4.09 -4.75
C GLU A 6 8.34 -3.50 -4.22
N ALA A 7 8.26 -3.15 -2.93
CA ALA A 7 7.09 -2.47 -2.37
C ALA A 7 6.90 -1.07 -2.97
N VAL A 8 7.98 -0.31 -3.13
CA VAL A 8 8.00 0.99 -3.82
C VAL A 8 7.54 0.82 -5.26
N ARG A 9 8.06 -0.18 -5.99
CA ARG A 9 7.66 -0.47 -7.38
C ARG A 9 6.17 -0.82 -7.49
N ARG A 10 5.65 -1.69 -6.62
CA ARG A 10 4.23 -2.06 -6.59
C ARG A 10 3.32 -0.88 -6.22
N SER A 11 3.82 0.04 -5.40
CA SER A 11 3.07 1.19 -4.94
C SER A 11 2.65 2.17 -6.04
N TYR A 12 3.30 2.13 -7.21
CA TYR A 12 2.88 2.88 -8.41
C TYR A 12 1.53 2.42 -8.98
N LYS A 13 1.17 1.14 -8.77
CA LYS A 13 -0.09 0.56 -9.26
C LYS A 13 -1.17 0.59 -8.20
N ASN A 14 -0.84 0.17 -6.97
CA ASN A 14 -1.79 0.06 -5.86
C ASN A 14 -1.12 0.46 -4.56
N PRO A 15 -1.84 1.04 -3.58
CA PRO A 15 -1.28 1.29 -2.26
C PRO A 15 -0.71 0.02 -1.62
N VAL A 16 0.51 0.10 -1.06
CA VAL A 16 1.20 -1.02 -0.40
C VAL A 16 1.44 -0.70 1.07
N ALA A 17 1.17 -1.66 1.95
CA ALA A 17 1.61 -1.64 3.34
C ALA A 17 2.66 -2.75 3.55
N LEU A 18 3.76 -2.43 4.21
CA LEU A 18 4.87 -3.36 4.43
C LEU A 18 5.31 -3.34 5.89
N PHE A 19 5.43 -4.51 6.51
CA PHE A 19 5.93 -4.64 7.87
C PHE A 19 7.47 -4.76 7.86
N ILE A 20 8.17 -3.76 8.42
CA ILE A 20 9.64 -3.69 8.46
C ILE A 20 10.07 -3.27 9.86
N SER A 21 11.01 -4.02 10.44
CA SER A 21 11.66 -3.69 11.72
C SER A 21 10.68 -3.36 12.85
N GLY A 22 9.58 -4.12 12.95
CA GLY A 22 8.58 -3.93 14.00
C GLY A 22 7.55 -2.82 13.74
N SER A 23 7.58 -2.18 12.58
CA SER A 23 6.65 -1.10 12.21
C SER A 23 6.03 -1.33 10.82
N ILE A 24 4.82 -0.82 10.60
CA ILE A 24 4.19 -0.83 9.27
C ILE A 24 4.53 0.48 8.57
N ARG A 25 5.07 0.38 7.37
CA ARG A 25 5.34 1.50 6.46
C ARG A 25 4.37 1.45 5.28
N TYR A 26 3.90 2.61 4.84
CA TYR A 26 2.84 2.73 3.83
C TYR A 26 3.38 3.44 2.60
N TYR A 27 3.13 2.90 1.41
CA TYR A 27 3.67 3.42 0.16
C TYR A 27 2.58 3.64 -0.88
N ILE A 28 2.65 4.78 -1.57
CA ILE A 28 1.77 5.17 -2.68
C ILE A 28 2.61 5.92 -3.70
N HIS A 29 2.51 5.55 -4.99
CA HIS A 29 3.20 6.21 -6.11
C HIS A 29 4.72 6.33 -5.90
N GLY A 30 5.34 5.29 -5.37
CA GLY A 30 6.78 5.22 -5.11
C GLY A 30 7.25 5.98 -3.87
N LYS A 31 6.33 6.56 -3.09
CA LYS A 31 6.66 7.37 -1.91
C LYS A 31 6.07 6.75 -0.65
N GLU A 32 6.84 6.81 0.43
CA GLU A 32 6.30 6.53 1.76
C GLU A 32 5.37 7.67 2.19
N ILE A 33 4.25 7.32 2.80
CA ILE A 33 3.24 8.25 3.28
C ILE A 33 2.77 7.91 4.69
N PRO A 34 2.19 8.87 5.43
CA PRO A 34 1.55 8.60 6.71
C PRO A 34 0.30 7.70 6.59
N LEU A 35 -0.01 6.96 7.67
CA LEU A 35 -1.19 6.08 7.75
C LEU A 35 -2.50 6.79 7.40
N HIS A 36 -2.68 8.05 7.81
CA HIS A 36 -3.92 8.79 7.55
C HIS A 36 -4.16 8.98 6.04
N GLN A 37 -3.10 9.30 5.28
CA GLN A 37 -3.17 9.45 3.82
C GLN A 37 -3.41 8.10 3.14
N PHE A 38 -2.79 7.03 3.65
CA PHE A 38 -2.99 5.68 3.13
C PHE A 38 -4.45 5.24 3.26
N LYS A 39 -5.05 5.41 4.46
CA LYS A 39 -6.47 5.11 4.71
C LYS A 39 -7.38 5.91 3.79
N MET A 40 -7.10 7.20 3.58
CA MET A 40 -7.88 8.05 2.68
C MET A 40 -7.86 7.53 1.23
N ARG A 41 -6.71 7.05 0.74
CA ARG A 41 -6.63 6.48 -0.61
C ARG A 41 -7.38 5.17 -0.71
N VAL A 42 -7.17 4.25 0.22
CA VAL A 42 -7.80 2.92 0.20
C VAL A 42 -9.32 3.01 0.32
N LYS A 43 -9.84 3.90 1.18
CA LYS A 43 -11.29 4.17 1.27
C LYS A 43 -11.93 4.64 -0.03
N ARG A 44 -11.16 5.27 -0.91
CA ARG A 44 -11.61 5.75 -2.23
C ARG A 44 -11.44 4.71 -3.33
N MET A 45 -10.82 3.56 -3.06
CA MET A 45 -10.73 2.48 -4.04
C MET A 45 -12.06 1.74 -4.11
N MET A 46 -12.49 1.36 -5.32
CA MET A 46 -13.65 0.50 -5.48
C MET A 46 -13.41 -0.78 -4.68
N PRO A 47 -14.39 -1.24 -3.89
CA PRO A 47 -14.27 -2.52 -3.19
C PRO A 47 -14.09 -3.63 -4.23
N ILE A 48 -13.21 -4.59 -3.91
CA ILE A 48 -13.09 -5.81 -4.70
C ILE A 48 -14.35 -6.62 -4.41
N VAL A 49 -15.30 -6.62 -5.36
CA VAL A 49 -16.49 -7.47 -5.28
C VAL A 49 -16.05 -8.89 -5.63
N THR A 50 -15.88 -9.74 -4.62
CA THR A 50 -15.74 -11.18 -4.83
C THR A 50 -17.15 -11.76 -4.93
N MET A 51 -17.57 -12.18 -6.12
CA MET A 51 -18.74 -13.05 -6.23
C MET A 51 -18.34 -14.38 -5.59
N SER A 52 -18.93 -14.73 -4.45
CA SER A 52 -18.83 -16.07 -3.90
C SER A 52 -19.36 -17.05 -4.95
N ALA A 53 -18.55 -18.04 -5.33
CA ALA A 53 -18.97 -19.15 -6.19
C ALA A 53 -20.01 -20.03 -5.48
#